data_AF-A0AB33AMU0-F1
#
_entry.id   AF-A0AB33AMU0-F1
#
_cell.length_a   1.000
_cell.length_b   1.000
_cell.length_c   1.000
_cell.angle_alpha   90.00
_cell.angle_beta   90.00
_cell.angle_gamma   90.00
#
_symmetry.space_group_name_H-M   'P 1'
#
loop_
_entity.id
_entity.type
_entity.pdbx_description
1 polymer ?
#
loop_
_entity_poly.entity_id
_entity_poly.type
_entity_poly.pdbx_seq_one_letter_code
_entity_poly.pdbx_strand_id
1 'polypeptide(L)'
;MSENAFKYSVLASGSTGNSFYVETPQKRLLIDAGLTGKKITSLLAEIDRKPEDLDAILITHEHSDHIKGVGVLARRYNLDVYANAKTWQTIDERNMIGKLDVGQKHVFERGKTLTFGDIDIESFGVSHDAVDPQFYRLMKDNKSFVVLTDTGYVSDRMAGVIENADGYLIESNHDVEILRAGSYPWSLKQRILSDRGHLSNEDGADTMIRTIGNRTKKIYLGHLSKENNIKELAHMTMENNLMKADFAVGHDMTVFDTSPDEAMPLAGL
;
A
#
# COMPACT_ATOMS: atom_id res chain seq x y z
N MET A 1 -14.94 -2.13 26.03
CA MET A 1 -14.37 -1.59 24.78
C MET A 1 -13.90 -2.81 24.02
N SER A 2 -14.42 -3.11 22.83
CA SER A 2 -13.86 -4.24 22.07
C SER A 2 -12.42 -3.88 21.74
N GLU A 3 -11.49 -4.75 22.08
CA GLU A 3 -10.11 -4.61 21.68
C GLU A 3 -10.08 -4.64 20.14
N ASN A 4 -9.46 -3.64 19.52
CA ASN A 4 -9.30 -3.63 18.06
C ASN A 4 -8.53 -4.88 17.64
N ALA A 5 -8.87 -5.48 16.50
CA ALA A 5 -8.15 -6.62 15.96
C ALA A 5 -6.68 -6.22 15.74
N PHE A 6 -6.45 -5.10 15.06
CA PHE A 6 -5.13 -4.49 14.89
C PHE A 6 -5.27 -2.98 14.71
N LYS A 7 -4.14 -2.27 14.81
CA LYS A 7 -4.05 -0.84 14.49
C LYS A 7 -3.17 -0.63 13.27
N TYR A 8 -3.38 0.46 12.56
CA TYR A 8 -2.64 0.75 11.35
C TYR A 8 -2.59 2.27 11.09
N SER A 9 -1.65 2.67 10.24
CA SER A 9 -1.54 4.03 9.73
C SER A 9 -0.92 4.00 8.33
N VAL A 10 -1.47 4.79 7.42
CA VAL A 10 -0.77 5.13 6.18
C VAL A 10 0.25 6.21 6.54
N LEU A 11 1.53 5.85 6.66
CA LEU A 11 2.58 6.79 7.02
C LEU A 11 2.87 7.76 5.87
N ALA A 12 2.91 7.22 4.65
CA ALA A 12 3.06 8.00 3.44
C ALA A 12 2.52 7.22 2.25
N SER A 13 1.90 7.92 1.32
CA SER A 13 1.57 7.34 0.02
C SER A 13 1.58 8.37 -1.10
N GLY A 14 2.25 8.03 -2.21
CA GLY A 14 2.46 8.91 -3.36
C GLY A 14 3.70 8.51 -4.15
N SER A 15 3.91 9.13 -5.32
CA SER A 15 5.00 8.76 -6.25
C SER A 15 6.44 8.98 -5.73
N THR A 16 6.60 9.60 -4.55
CA THR A 16 7.91 9.88 -3.94
C THR A 16 8.28 8.89 -2.84
N GLY A 17 7.34 8.07 -2.40
CA GLY A 17 7.56 7.04 -1.39
C GLY A 17 6.27 6.56 -0.72
N ASN A 18 6.18 5.25 -0.51
CA ASN A 18 5.08 4.59 0.17
C ASN A 18 5.59 3.89 1.44
N SER A 19 4.79 3.96 2.50
CA SER A 19 5.01 3.18 3.72
C SER A 19 3.71 3.07 4.51
N PHE A 20 3.34 1.84 4.87
CA PHE A 20 2.16 1.54 5.64
C PHE A 20 2.55 0.81 6.93
N TYR A 21 2.01 1.27 8.04
CA TYR A 21 2.28 0.71 9.37
C TYR A 21 1.11 -0.15 9.85
N VAL A 22 1.41 -1.30 10.44
CA VAL A 22 0.45 -2.15 11.14
C VAL A 22 1.02 -2.64 12.47
N GLU A 23 0.18 -2.66 13.51
CA GLU A 23 0.52 -3.23 14.80
C GLU A 23 -0.59 -4.08 15.42
N THR A 24 -0.16 -5.13 16.10
CA THR A 24 -0.91 -5.91 17.07
C THR A 24 -0.19 -5.84 18.43
N PRO A 25 -0.73 -6.45 19.49
CA PRO A 25 0.01 -6.61 20.74
C PRO A 25 1.34 -7.37 20.58
N GLN A 26 1.47 -8.24 19.56
CA GLN A 26 2.64 -9.11 19.37
C GLN A 26 3.62 -8.62 18.30
N LYS A 27 3.15 -7.89 17.28
CA LYS A 27 3.96 -7.51 16.13
C LYS A 27 3.72 -6.09 15.65
N ARG A 28 4.78 -5.45 15.18
CA ARG A 28 4.77 -4.13 14.52
C ARG A 28 5.53 -4.21 13.21
N LEU A 29 4.85 -3.99 12.11
CA LEU A 29 5.38 -4.23 10.78
C LEU A 29 5.25 -2.97 9.93
N LEU A 30 6.19 -2.80 9.00
CA LEU A 30 6.03 -1.90 7.86
C LEU A 30 5.74 -2.71 6.61
N ILE A 31 4.75 -2.29 5.83
CA ILE A 31 4.66 -2.63 4.42
C ILE A 31 5.32 -1.47 3.67
N ASP A 32 6.44 -1.79 3.03
CA ASP A 32 7.35 -0.87 2.37
C ASP A 32 7.98 0.21 3.25
N ALA A 33 9.13 0.68 2.78
CA ALA A 33 9.88 1.78 3.36
C ALA A 33 10.45 2.64 2.22
N GLY A 34 9.55 3.26 1.46
CA GLY A 34 9.83 4.04 0.26
C GLY A 34 10.52 5.38 0.46
N LEU A 35 10.52 5.90 1.68
CA LEU A 35 11.13 7.18 2.03
C LEU A 35 12.49 6.96 2.70
N THR A 36 13.23 8.05 2.90
CA THR A 36 14.47 7.96 3.68
C THR A 36 14.16 7.47 5.10
N GLY A 37 15.07 6.70 5.72
CA GLY A 37 14.88 6.22 7.09
C GLY A 37 14.57 7.34 8.09
N LYS A 38 15.17 8.53 7.92
CA LYS A 38 14.86 9.72 8.73
C LYS A 38 13.39 10.16 8.60
N LYS A 39 12.85 10.17 7.38
CA LYS A 39 11.46 10.56 7.14
C LYS A 39 10.50 9.53 7.72
N ILE A 40 10.78 8.23 7.55
CA ILE A 40 9.96 7.16 8.15
C ILE A 40 9.96 7.26 9.68
N THR A 41 11.12 7.49 10.31
CA THR A 41 11.19 7.72 11.77
C THR A 41 10.37 8.94 12.20
N SER A 42 10.35 10.02 11.41
CA SER A 42 9.52 11.20 11.68
C SER A 42 8.03 10.89 11.60
N LEU A 43 7.60 10.15 10.58
CA LEU A 43 6.20 9.77 10.38
C LEU A 43 5.70 8.79 11.46
N LEU A 44 6.55 7.86 11.89
CA LEU A 44 6.24 7.01 13.05
C LEU A 44 6.03 7.85 14.32
N ALA A 45 6.83 8.90 14.52
CA ALA A 45 6.67 9.78 15.67
C ALA A 45 5.35 10.57 15.65
N GLU A 46 4.81 10.91 14.48
CA GLU A 46 3.49 11.56 14.33
C GLU A 46 2.33 10.69 14.83
N ILE A 47 2.53 9.37 14.90
CA ILE A 47 1.55 8.40 15.45
C ILE A 47 2.00 7.81 16.80
N ASP A 48 2.92 8.49 17.50
CA ASP A 48 3.49 8.06 18.79
C ASP A 48 4.14 6.67 18.75
N ARG A 49 4.80 6.33 17.64
CA ARG A 49 5.55 5.07 17.49
C ARG A 49 7.02 5.32 17.24
N LYS A 50 7.82 4.34 17.63
CA LYS A 50 9.27 4.39 17.54
C LYS A 50 9.76 3.30 16.60
N PRO A 51 10.75 3.57 15.75
CA PRO A 51 11.30 2.57 14.85
C PRO A 51 11.98 1.41 15.60
N GLU A 52 12.42 1.62 16.84
CA GLU A 52 12.98 0.58 17.71
C GLU A 52 11.96 -0.50 18.10
N ASP A 53 10.66 -0.20 18.00
CA ASP A 53 9.59 -1.14 18.33
C ASP A 53 9.17 -2.00 17.12
N LEU A 54 9.71 -1.73 15.93
CA LEU A 54 9.41 -2.49 14.72
C LEU A 54 10.05 -3.88 14.76
N ASP A 55 9.32 -4.87 14.24
CA ASP A 55 9.81 -6.24 14.09
C ASP A 55 10.36 -6.51 12.68
N ALA A 56 9.65 -6.06 11.65
CA ALA A 56 9.98 -6.41 10.27
C ALA A 56 9.44 -5.41 9.23
N ILE A 57 10.00 -5.52 8.01
CA ILE A 57 9.55 -4.82 6.81
C ILE A 57 9.15 -5.85 5.75
N LEU A 58 7.95 -5.71 5.18
CA LEU A 58 7.47 -6.50 4.05
C LEU A 58 7.56 -5.63 2.80
N ILE A 59 8.33 -6.07 1.81
CA ILE A 59 8.51 -5.36 0.54
C ILE A 59 7.46 -5.86 -0.45
N THR A 60 6.78 -4.94 -1.13
CA THR A 60 5.84 -5.26 -2.20
C THR A 60 6.55 -5.53 -3.52
N HIS A 61 7.51 -4.67 -3.88
CA HIS A 61 8.34 -4.78 -5.08
C HIS A 61 9.60 -3.89 -5.00
N GLU A 62 10.48 -3.98 -5.99
CA GLU A 62 11.82 -3.40 -5.97
C GLU A 62 11.93 -1.92 -6.39
N HIS A 63 10.82 -1.23 -6.63
CA HIS A 63 10.88 0.18 -7.02
C HIS A 63 11.36 1.08 -5.87
N SER A 64 12.04 2.17 -6.24
CA SER A 64 12.77 2.99 -5.27
C SER A 64 11.86 3.62 -4.22
N ASP A 65 10.66 4.04 -4.62
CA ASP A 65 9.61 4.58 -3.78
C ASP A 65 8.92 3.51 -2.90
N HIS A 66 9.43 2.29 -2.87
CA HIS A 66 9.04 1.23 -1.92
C HIS A 66 10.22 0.75 -1.06
N ILE A 67 11.46 0.81 -1.57
CA ILE A 67 12.63 0.21 -0.90
C ILE A 67 13.71 1.18 -0.40
N LYS A 68 13.62 2.48 -0.72
CA LYS A 68 14.67 3.49 -0.44
C LYS A 68 15.21 3.48 1.00
N GLY A 69 14.32 3.31 1.97
CA GLY A 69 14.62 3.33 3.39
C GLY A 69 14.92 1.96 4.00
N VAL A 70 14.54 0.86 3.31
CA VAL A 70 14.60 -0.51 3.83
C VAL A 70 15.97 -0.83 4.41
N GLY A 71 17.03 -0.66 3.61
CA GLY A 71 18.37 -1.05 4.03
C GLY A 71 18.86 -0.30 5.26
N VAL A 72 18.61 1.01 5.34
CA VAL A 72 19.03 1.84 6.47
C VAL A 72 18.27 1.45 7.74
N LEU A 73 16.96 1.24 7.64
CA LEU A 73 16.13 0.85 8.76
C LEU A 73 16.49 -0.56 9.25
N ALA A 74 16.58 -1.53 8.34
CA ALA A 74 16.89 -2.92 8.67
C ALA A 74 18.23 -3.06 9.40
N ARG A 75 19.29 -2.37 8.94
CA ARG A 75 20.60 -2.40 9.62
C ARG A 75 20.59 -1.68 10.96
N ARG A 76 19.91 -0.53 11.04
CA ARG A 76 19.95 0.31 12.25
C ARG A 76 19.15 -0.30 13.39
N TYR A 77 18.00 -0.90 13.08
CA TYR A 77 17.05 -1.41 14.06
C TYR A 77 16.99 -2.94 14.08
N ASN A 78 17.90 -3.62 13.37
CA ASN A 78 17.99 -5.08 13.29
C ASN A 78 16.65 -5.73 12.89
N LEU A 79 16.00 -5.18 11.85
CA LEU A 79 14.69 -5.64 11.39
C LEU A 79 14.84 -6.81 10.43
N ASP A 80 13.90 -7.75 10.51
CA ASP A 80 13.71 -8.74 9.47
C ASP A 80 13.09 -8.09 8.22
N VAL A 81 13.44 -8.59 7.05
CA VAL A 81 12.94 -8.10 5.76
C VAL A 81 12.39 -9.27 4.96
N TYR A 82 11.18 -9.10 4.45
CA TYR A 82 10.45 -10.11 3.70
C TYR A 82 10.18 -9.63 2.27
N ALA A 83 10.50 -10.46 1.29
CA ALA A 83 10.18 -10.24 -0.13
C ALA A 83 10.12 -11.60 -0.85
N ASN A 84 9.52 -11.68 -2.03
CA ASN A 84 9.62 -12.90 -2.84
C ASN A 84 11.04 -13.09 -3.42
N ALA A 85 11.35 -14.31 -3.87
CA ALA A 85 12.69 -14.65 -4.34
C ALA A 85 13.18 -13.79 -5.52
N LYS A 86 12.30 -13.42 -6.47
CA LYS A 86 12.70 -12.61 -7.63
C LYS A 86 12.97 -11.15 -7.27
N THR A 87 12.18 -10.59 -6.37
CA THR A 87 12.42 -9.26 -5.80
C THR A 87 13.75 -9.24 -5.05
N TRP A 88 14.03 -10.26 -4.22
CA TRP A 88 15.33 -10.39 -3.55
C TRP A 88 16.50 -10.47 -4.52
N GLN A 89 16.39 -11.34 -5.54
CA GLN A 89 17.42 -11.47 -6.57
C GLN A 89 17.72 -10.12 -7.22
N THR A 90 16.69 -9.38 -7.62
CA THR A 90 16.86 -8.07 -8.27
C THR A 90 17.48 -7.03 -7.34
N ILE A 91 17.03 -6.99 -6.08
CA ILE A 91 17.58 -6.09 -5.06
C ILE A 91 19.07 -6.36 -4.82
N ASP A 92 19.46 -7.63 -4.75
CA ASP A 92 20.84 -8.04 -4.48
C ASP A 92 21.76 -7.84 -5.69
N GLU A 93 21.33 -8.26 -6.89
CA GLU A 93 22.09 -8.08 -8.13
C GLU A 93 22.38 -6.61 -8.44
N ARG A 94 21.41 -5.72 -8.14
CA ARG A 94 21.53 -4.28 -8.36
C ARG A 94 22.01 -3.51 -7.12
N ASN A 95 22.26 -4.20 -6.01
CA ASN A 95 22.68 -3.62 -4.72
C ASN A 95 21.79 -2.43 -4.28
N MET A 96 20.46 -2.57 -4.37
CA MET A 96 19.54 -1.44 -4.24
C MET A 96 19.38 -0.92 -2.80
N ILE A 97 19.58 -1.79 -1.80
CA ILE A 97 19.42 -1.45 -0.37
C ILE A 97 20.72 -1.60 0.44
N GLY A 98 21.84 -1.91 -0.22
CA GLY A 98 23.10 -2.26 0.43
C GLY A 98 23.07 -3.67 1.05
N LYS A 99 24.17 -4.05 1.71
CA LYS A 99 24.30 -5.37 2.35
C LYS A 99 23.40 -5.47 3.58
N LEU A 100 22.65 -6.55 3.67
CA LEU A 100 21.94 -7.02 4.87
C LEU A 100 22.52 -8.35 5.32
N ASP A 101 22.40 -8.67 6.60
CA ASP A 101 22.80 -9.97 7.11
C ASP A 101 21.84 -11.04 6.58
N VAL A 102 22.36 -12.24 6.27
CA VAL A 102 21.57 -13.33 5.69
C VAL A 102 20.41 -13.72 6.60
N GLY A 103 20.60 -13.63 7.92
CA GLY A 103 19.55 -13.91 8.91
C GLY A 103 18.39 -12.91 8.92
N GLN A 104 18.57 -11.72 8.33
CA GLN A 104 17.49 -10.72 8.20
C GLN A 104 16.66 -10.91 6.93
N LYS A 105 17.09 -11.76 5.99
CA LYS A 105 16.43 -11.91 4.69
C LYS A 105 15.51 -13.12 4.71
N HIS A 106 14.22 -12.87 4.53
CA HIS A 106 13.19 -13.90 4.53
C HIS A 106 12.41 -13.89 3.21
N VAL A 107 12.09 -15.08 2.73
CA VAL A 107 11.30 -15.24 1.50
C VAL A 107 9.82 -15.27 1.86
N PHE A 108 9.05 -14.37 1.26
CA PHE A 108 7.59 -14.38 1.30
C PHE A 108 7.06 -14.43 -0.13
N GLU A 109 6.72 -15.64 -0.58
CA GLU A 109 6.24 -15.87 -1.93
C GLU A 109 4.81 -15.37 -2.16
N ARG A 110 4.58 -14.91 -3.40
CA ARG A 110 3.29 -14.44 -3.87
C ARG A 110 2.23 -15.53 -3.79
N GLY A 111 1.03 -15.20 -3.34
CA GLY A 111 -0.07 -16.16 -3.16
C GLY A 111 0.07 -17.05 -1.94
N LYS A 112 0.98 -16.73 -1.02
CA LYS A 112 1.12 -17.41 0.27
C LYS A 112 0.56 -16.56 1.40
N THR A 113 0.29 -17.22 2.51
CA THR A 113 -0.05 -16.57 3.78
C THR A 113 1.04 -16.92 4.79
N LEU A 114 1.51 -15.91 5.51
CA LEU A 114 2.42 -16.06 6.65
C LEU A 114 1.79 -15.41 7.88
N THR A 115 1.99 -16.06 9.04
CA THR A 115 1.54 -15.53 10.32
C THR A 115 2.69 -14.80 11.01
N PHE A 116 2.46 -13.55 11.38
CA PHE A 116 3.38 -12.71 12.13
C PHE A 116 2.81 -12.52 13.54
N GLY A 117 3.26 -13.32 14.51
CA GLY A 117 2.69 -13.29 15.85
C GLY A 117 1.24 -13.76 15.84
N ASP A 118 0.31 -12.80 15.87
CA ASP A 118 -1.15 -13.00 15.89
C ASP A 118 -1.88 -12.39 14.69
N ILE A 119 -1.18 -11.89 13.66
CA ILE A 119 -1.77 -11.41 12.41
C ILE A 119 -1.35 -12.27 11.22
N ASP A 120 -2.32 -12.67 10.42
CA ASP A 120 -2.09 -13.35 9.15
C ASP A 120 -1.95 -12.32 8.04
N ILE A 121 -0.91 -12.47 7.22
CA ILE A 121 -0.68 -11.63 6.05
C ILE A 121 -0.69 -12.56 4.84
N GLU A 122 -1.63 -12.32 3.93
CA GLU A 122 -1.72 -13.00 2.64
C GLU A 122 -1.14 -12.11 1.55
N SER A 123 -0.25 -12.66 0.74
CA SER A 123 0.32 -11.99 -0.42
C SER A 123 -0.47 -12.32 -1.69
N PHE A 124 -0.68 -11.33 -2.56
CA PHE A 124 -1.30 -11.50 -3.87
C PHE A 124 -0.57 -10.71 -4.95
N GLY A 125 -0.66 -11.13 -6.21
CA GLY A 125 0.10 -10.55 -7.32
C GLY A 125 -0.62 -9.49 -8.11
N VAL A 126 0.02 -8.35 -8.37
CA VAL A 126 -0.58 -7.23 -9.09
C VAL A 126 -0.01 -7.09 -10.51
N SER A 127 -0.63 -6.24 -11.34
CA SER A 127 -0.15 -5.97 -12.69
C SER A 127 0.63 -4.67 -12.74
N HIS A 128 1.95 -4.77 -12.52
CA HIS A 128 2.84 -3.62 -12.49
C HIS A 128 4.16 -3.92 -13.22
N ASP A 129 4.91 -2.89 -13.59
CA ASP A 129 6.18 -3.01 -14.31
C ASP A 129 7.40 -3.28 -13.42
N ALA A 130 7.21 -4.14 -12.41
CA ALA A 130 8.25 -4.70 -11.56
C ALA A 130 8.51 -6.19 -11.86
N VAL A 131 9.58 -6.77 -11.29
CA VAL A 131 10.00 -8.15 -11.58
C VAL A 131 8.97 -9.21 -11.16
N ASP A 132 8.37 -9.04 -9.98
CA ASP A 132 7.31 -9.91 -9.45
C ASP A 132 6.51 -9.18 -8.35
N PRO A 133 5.74 -8.15 -8.72
CA PRO A 133 5.09 -7.29 -7.75
C PRO A 133 4.00 -8.04 -6.98
N GLN A 134 3.98 -7.84 -5.67
CA GLN A 134 3.00 -8.42 -4.78
C GLN A 134 2.55 -7.42 -3.72
N PHE A 135 1.30 -7.52 -3.30
CA PHE A 135 0.71 -6.72 -2.26
C PHE A 135 0.06 -7.62 -1.22
N TYR A 136 -0.52 -7.01 -0.17
CA TYR A 136 -0.85 -7.73 1.05
C TYR A 136 -2.27 -7.47 1.54
N ARG A 137 -2.93 -8.54 1.99
CA ARG A 137 -4.14 -8.53 2.80
C ARG A 137 -3.77 -8.90 4.23
N LEU A 138 -4.04 -8.00 5.16
CA LEU A 138 -3.84 -8.16 6.60
C LEU A 138 -5.11 -8.73 7.22
N MET A 139 -5.01 -9.76 8.05
CA MET A 139 -6.16 -10.48 8.60
C MET A 139 -5.94 -10.87 10.07
N LYS A 140 -6.92 -10.53 10.91
CA LYS A 140 -6.96 -10.94 12.33
C LYS A 140 -8.38 -10.81 12.87
N ASP A 141 -8.82 -11.75 13.70
CA ASP A 141 -10.12 -11.71 14.38
C ASP A 141 -11.32 -11.40 13.45
N ASN A 142 -11.34 -12.03 12.26
CA ASN A 142 -12.35 -11.81 11.20
C ASN A 142 -12.43 -10.36 10.65
N LYS A 143 -11.42 -9.55 10.94
CA LYS A 143 -11.17 -8.23 10.34
C LYS A 143 -10.09 -8.33 9.29
N SER A 144 -10.19 -7.50 8.26
CA SER A 144 -9.13 -7.41 7.27
C SER A 144 -8.91 -6.01 6.70
N PHE A 145 -7.66 -5.74 6.33
CA PHE A 145 -7.25 -4.52 5.62
C PHE A 145 -6.47 -4.92 4.37
N VAL A 146 -6.80 -4.34 3.23
CA VAL A 146 -6.10 -4.58 1.96
C VAL A 146 -5.24 -3.38 1.63
N VAL A 147 -3.96 -3.60 1.37
CA VAL A 147 -3.07 -2.62 0.75
C VAL A 147 -2.94 -3.00 -0.72
N LEU A 148 -3.37 -2.13 -1.63
CA LEU A 148 -3.30 -2.33 -3.07
C LEU A 148 -2.94 -0.99 -3.74
N THR A 149 -1.65 -0.80 -4.01
CA THR A 149 -1.17 0.28 -4.88
C THR A 149 -0.46 -0.29 -6.09
N ASP A 150 0.03 0.57 -6.99
CA ASP A 150 0.91 0.20 -8.10
C ASP A 150 0.33 -0.96 -8.92
N THR A 151 -0.83 -0.75 -9.53
CA THR A 151 -1.42 -1.77 -10.42
C THR A 151 -2.09 -1.11 -11.61
N GLY A 152 -1.82 -1.58 -12.83
CA GLY A 152 -2.45 -1.04 -14.03
C GLY A 152 -3.85 -1.60 -14.29
N TYR A 153 -4.23 -2.71 -13.66
CA TYR A 153 -5.62 -3.20 -13.68
C TYR A 153 -5.90 -4.16 -12.52
N VAL A 154 -7.20 -4.40 -12.25
CA VAL A 154 -7.67 -5.39 -11.27
C VAL A 154 -8.61 -6.41 -11.93
N SER A 155 -8.14 -7.64 -12.10
CA SER A 155 -8.93 -8.76 -12.62
C SER A 155 -10.08 -9.15 -11.69
N ASP A 156 -11.12 -9.82 -12.20
CA ASP A 156 -12.21 -10.36 -11.35
C ASP A 156 -11.69 -11.36 -10.31
N ARG A 157 -10.67 -12.14 -10.67
CA ARG A 157 -10.01 -13.04 -9.73
C ARG A 157 -9.36 -12.28 -8.58
N MET A 158 -8.67 -11.17 -8.87
CA MET A 158 -8.09 -10.32 -7.84
C MET A 158 -9.17 -9.67 -6.98
N ALA A 159 -10.23 -9.16 -7.61
CA ALA A 159 -11.35 -8.57 -6.90
C ALA A 159 -11.95 -9.55 -5.88
N GLY A 160 -12.11 -10.83 -6.24
CA GLY A 160 -12.55 -11.88 -5.32
C GLY A 160 -11.55 -12.18 -4.19
N VAL A 161 -10.24 -12.06 -4.42
CA VAL A 161 -9.22 -12.26 -3.36
C VAL A 161 -9.27 -11.15 -2.32
N ILE A 162 -9.53 -9.91 -2.74
CA ILE A 162 -9.53 -8.73 -1.87
C ILE A 162 -10.93 -8.32 -1.42
N GLU A 163 -11.94 -9.16 -1.62
CA GLU A 163 -13.34 -8.78 -1.39
C GLU A 163 -13.68 -8.53 0.10
N ASN A 164 -14.61 -7.60 0.29
CA ASN A 164 -15.32 -7.30 1.53
C ASN A 164 -14.41 -7.18 2.76
N ALA A 165 -13.26 -6.51 2.60
CA ALA A 165 -12.39 -6.12 3.68
C ALA A 165 -12.97 -4.93 4.45
N ASP A 166 -12.56 -4.74 5.70
CA ASP A 166 -13.06 -3.66 6.55
C ASP A 166 -12.40 -2.32 6.18
N GLY A 167 -11.18 -2.35 5.65
CA GLY A 167 -10.45 -1.19 5.16
C GLY A 167 -9.61 -1.48 3.92
N TYR A 168 -9.42 -0.45 3.09
CA TYR A 168 -8.60 -0.51 1.88
C TYR A 168 -7.68 0.70 1.80
N LEU A 169 -6.41 0.49 1.44
CA LEU A 169 -5.57 1.50 0.80
C LEU A 169 -5.52 1.15 -0.68
N ILE A 170 -6.17 1.97 -1.52
CA ILE A 170 -6.35 1.71 -2.96
C ILE A 170 -5.72 2.82 -3.79
N GLU A 171 -5.06 2.45 -4.88
CA GLU A 171 -4.49 3.41 -5.84
C GLU A 171 -5.57 4.30 -6.49
N SER A 172 -5.29 5.59 -6.51
CA SER A 172 -6.00 6.60 -7.28
C SER A 172 -4.95 7.53 -7.88
N ASN A 173 -4.15 7.00 -8.81
CA ASN A 173 -2.86 7.61 -9.16
C ASN A 173 -3.05 8.89 -9.97
N HIS A 174 -3.88 8.89 -11.00
CA HIS A 174 -3.98 10.00 -11.93
C HIS A 174 -5.41 10.26 -12.39
N ASP A 175 -5.67 11.50 -12.78
CA ASP A 175 -6.77 11.83 -13.66
C ASP A 175 -6.32 11.68 -15.12
N VAL A 176 -7.12 10.99 -15.93
CA VAL A 176 -6.76 10.65 -17.32
C VAL A 176 -6.55 11.90 -18.17
N GLU A 177 -7.36 12.94 -17.98
CA GLU A 177 -7.30 14.16 -18.78
C GLU A 177 -6.17 15.07 -18.34
N ILE A 178 -5.92 15.18 -17.02
CA ILE A 178 -4.72 15.85 -16.50
C ILE A 178 -3.46 15.17 -17.04
N LEU A 179 -3.38 13.83 -16.98
CA LEU A 179 -2.24 13.08 -17.51
C LEU A 179 -2.05 13.32 -19.01
N ARG A 180 -3.13 13.31 -19.80
CA ARG A 180 -3.06 13.56 -21.25
C ARG A 180 -2.58 14.97 -21.57
N ALA A 181 -3.07 15.97 -20.85
CA ALA A 181 -2.69 17.37 -21.02
C ALA A 181 -1.31 17.72 -20.41
N GLY A 182 -0.81 16.91 -19.48
CA GLY A 182 0.41 17.15 -18.72
C GLY A 182 1.69 17.17 -19.54
N SER A 183 2.81 17.53 -18.90
CA SER A 183 4.12 17.72 -19.55
C SER A 183 4.88 16.42 -19.83
N TYR A 184 4.42 15.28 -19.29
CA TYR A 184 5.12 14.01 -19.41
C TYR A 184 5.35 13.60 -20.87
N PRO A 185 6.51 12.99 -21.19
CA PRO A 185 6.72 12.41 -22.51
C PRO A 185 5.64 11.39 -22.85
N TRP A 186 5.29 11.30 -24.14
CA TRP A 186 4.24 10.39 -24.61
C TRP A 186 4.45 8.93 -24.16
N SER A 187 5.69 8.44 -24.21
CA SER A 187 6.02 7.09 -23.75
C SER A 187 5.70 6.84 -22.27
N LEU A 188 5.93 7.84 -21.41
CA LEU A 188 5.59 7.76 -19.99
C LEU A 188 4.08 7.78 -19.77
N LYS A 189 3.35 8.63 -20.49
CA LYS A 189 1.88 8.66 -20.45
C LYS A 189 1.29 7.31 -20.86
N GLN A 190 1.80 6.72 -21.95
CA GLN A 190 1.36 5.40 -22.41
C GLN A 190 1.63 4.30 -21.38
N ARG A 191 2.79 4.34 -20.70
CA ARG A 191 3.12 3.39 -19.64
C ARG A 191 2.15 3.50 -18.47
N ILE A 192 1.88 4.72 -18.00
CA ILE A 192 0.97 4.97 -16.87
C ILE A 192 -0.45 4.49 -17.19
N LEU A 193 -0.96 4.80 -18.40
CA LEU A 193 -2.29 4.40 -18.88
C LEU A 193 -2.43 2.91 -19.26
N SER A 194 -1.36 2.12 -19.14
CA SER A 194 -1.39 0.72 -19.55
C SER A 194 -1.78 -0.21 -18.39
N ASP A 195 -2.14 -1.44 -18.73
CA ASP A 195 -2.41 -2.53 -17.78
C ASP A 195 -1.22 -2.85 -16.85
N ARG A 196 -0.04 -2.28 -17.07
CA ARG A 196 1.14 -2.42 -16.19
C ARG A 196 1.56 -1.14 -15.49
N GLY A 197 0.82 -0.05 -15.69
CA GLY A 197 1.07 1.25 -15.09
C GLY A 197 0.39 1.36 -13.73
N HIS A 198 -0.58 2.27 -13.66
CA HIS A 198 -1.29 2.63 -12.45
C HIS A 198 -2.79 2.83 -12.72
N LEU A 199 -3.63 2.60 -11.71
CA LEU A 199 -5.05 2.89 -11.80
C LEU A 199 -5.29 4.41 -11.92
N SER A 200 -6.18 4.78 -12.83
CA SER A 200 -6.78 6.12 -12.80
C SER A 200 -7.72 6.26 -11.59
N ASN A 201 -8.18 7.48 -11.31
CA ASN A 201 -9.19 7.72 -10.28
C ASN A 201 -10.47 6.90 -10.55
N GLU A 202 -10.89 6.81 -11.80
CA GLU A 202 -12.03 6.04 -12.26
C GLU A 202 -11.82 4.53 -12.08
N ASP A 203 -10.68 3.99 -12.53
CA ASP A 203 -10.38 2.56 -12.42
C ASP A 203 -10.24 2.11 -10.95
N GLY A 204 -9.71 2.99 -10.09
CA GLY A 204 -9.68 2.81 -8.64
C GLY A 204 -11.09 2.71 -8.07
N ALA A 205 -11.99 3.61 -8.46
CA ALA A 205 -13.39 3.58 -8.02
C ALA A 205 -14.15 2.34 -8.52
N ASP A 206 -13.97 1.97 -9.80
CA ASP A 206 -14.57 0.77 -10.39
C ASP A 206 -14.07 -0.51 -9.70
N THR A 207 -12.79 -0.54 -9.32
CA THR A 207 -12.22 -1.61 -8.48
C THR A 207 -12.93 -1.68 -7.13
N MET A 208 -13.17 -0.54 -6.47
CA MET A 208 -13.87 -0.52 -5.19
C MET A 208 -15.31 -1.00 -5.33
N ILE A 209 -16.06 -0.55 -6.34
CA ILE A 209 -17.44 -1.02 -6.60
C ILE A 209 -17.52 -2.55 -6.72
N ARG A 210 -16.51 -3.18 -7.32
CA ARG A 210 -16.45 -4.64 -7.52
C ARG A 210 -16.00 -5.43 -6.29
N THR A 211 -15.45 -4.77 -5.27
CA THR A 211 -14.76 -5.44 -4.16
C THR A 211 -15.35 -5.16 -2.79
N ILE A 212 -15.94 -3.98 -2.58
CA ILE A 212 -16.51 -3.62 -1.29
C ILE A 212 -17.74 -4.44 -0.95
N GLY A 213 -18.00 -4.58 0.34
CA GLY A 213 -19.21 -5.22 0.85
C GLY A 213 -19.64 -4.62 2.18
N ASN A 214 -20.61 -5.26 2.84
CA ASN A 214 -21.24 -4.73 4.05
C ASN A 214 -20.26 -4.47 5.22
N ARG A 215 -19.07 -5.09 5.21
CA ARG A 215 -18.04 -4.89 6.23
C ARG A 215 -17.14 -3.70 5.96
N THR A 216 -17.07 -3.21 4.72
CA THR A 216 -16.17 -2.12 4.34
C THR A 216 -16.58 -0.83 5.02
N LYS A 217 -15.66 -0.23 5.79
CA LYS A 217 -15.89 1.02 6.53
C LYS A 217 -14.95 2.15 6.11
N LYS A 218 -13.77 1.84 5.59
CA LYS A 218 -12.75 2.86 5.32
C LYS A 218 -12.05 2.61 4.00
N ILE A 219 -11.98 3.63 3.15
CA ILE A 219 -11.24 3.60 1.89
C ILE A 219 -10.23 4.73 1.94
N TYR A 220 -8.95 4.43 1.79
CA TYR A 220 -7.87 5.39 1.75
C TYR A 220 -7.36 5.49 0.32
N LEU A 221 -7.35 6.69 -0.23
CA LEU A 221 -6.83 6.95 -1.58
C LEU A 221 -5.32 7.08 -1.50
N GLY A 222 -4.62 6.11 -2.09
CA GLY A 222 -3.17 5.97 -2.08
C GLY A 222 -2.53 6.23 -3.44
N HIS A 223 -1.22 6.44 -3.39
CA HIS A 223 -0.34 6.58 -4.56
C HIS A 223 -0.73 7.70 -5.52
N LEU A 224 -1.26 8.81 -5.00
CA LEU A 224 -1.65 9.95 -5.83
C LEU A 224 -0.42 10.55 -6.54
N SER A 225 -0.53 10.73 -7.85
CA SER A 225 0.44 11.46 -8.66
C SER A 225 0.43 12.92 -8.28
N LYS A 226 1.60 13.47 -7.95
CA LYS A 226 1.77 14.89 -7.67
C LYS A 226 1.52 15.77 -8.90
N GLU A 227 1.81 15.26 -10.08
CA GLU A 227 1.77 16.03 -11.33
C GLU A 227 0.49 15.81 -12.13
N ASN A 228 -0.06 14.59 -12.10
CA ASN A 228 -1.17 14.19 -12.95
C ASN A 228 -2.46 13.92 -12.17
N ASN A 229 -2.55 14.45 -10.94
CA ASN A 229 -3.76 14.33 -10.14
C ASN A 229 -3.95 15.56 -9.24
N ILE A 230 -5.17 15.69 -8.73
CA ILE A 230 -5.56 16.65 -7.71
C ILE A 230 -6.29 15.84 -6.64
N LYS A 231 -5.88 16.00 -5.38
CA LYS A 231 -6.42 15.20 -4.27
C LYS A 231 -7.94 15.28 -4.18
N GLU A 232 -8.48 16.49 -4.29
CA GLU A 232 -9.92 16.73 -4.25
C GLU A 232 -10.65 16.05 -5.42
N LEU A 233 -10.01 15.96 -6.59
CA LEU A 233 -10.57 15.29 -7.76
C LEU A 233 -10.61 13.77 -7.56
N ALA A 234 -9.51 13.17 -7.08
CA ALA A 234 -9.47 11.76 -6.73
C ALA A 234 -10.57 11.40 -5.71
N HIS A 235 -10.72 12.23 -4.67
CA HIS A 235 -11.76 12.09 -3.66
C HIS A 235 -13.16 12.13 -4.26
N MET A 236 -13.48 13.19 -5.01
CA MET A 236 -14.78 13.36 -5.65
C MET A 236 -15.09 12.24 -6.64
N THR A 237 -14.11 11.78 -7.42
CA THR A 237 -14.30 10.68 -8.36
C THR A 237 -14.63 9.38 -7.62
N MET A 238 -13.92 9.06 -6.53
CA MET A 238 -14.24 7.88 -5.72
C MET A 238 -15.65 7.98 -5.11
N GLU A 239 -15.96 9.06 -4.39
CA GLU A 239 -17.26 9.19 -3.72
C GLU A 239 -18.42 9.16 -4.71
N ASN A 240 -18.33 9.91 -5.82
CA ASN A 240 -19.41 9.99 -6.79
C ASN A 240 -19.69 8.65 -7.47
N ASN A 241 -18.65 7.89 -7.82
CA ASN A 241 -18.85 6.58 -8.45
C ASN A 241 -19.42 5.56 -7.46
N LEU A 242 -18.95 5.55 -6.22
CA LEU A 242 -19.55 4.72 -5.16
C LEU A 242 -21.02 5.07 -4.92
N MET A 243 -21.37 6.35 -4.82
CA MET A 243 -22.76 6.79 -4.65
C MET A 243 -23.64 6.42 -5.86
N LYS A 244 -23.12 6.52 -7.09
CA LYS A 244 -23.84 6.09 -8.31
C LYS A 244 -24.08 4.59 -8.35
N ALA A 245 -23.23 3.80 -7.68
CA ALA A 245 -23.39 2.36 -7.49
C ALA A 245 -24.20 2.00 -6.23
N ASP A 246 -24.98 2.96 -5.70
CA ASP A 246 -25.85 2.82 -4.54
C ASP A 246 -25.14 2.49 -3.20
N PHE A 247 -23.85 2.84 -3.07
CA PHE A 247 -23.14 2.76 -1.79
C PHE A 247 -23.32 4.06 -0.97
N ALA A 248 -23.65 3.89 0.31
CA ALA A 248 -23.89 5.01 1.23
C ALA A 248 -22.59 5.59 1.81
N VAL A 249 -21.82 6.29 0.97
CA VAL A 249 -20.60 7.02 1.39
C VAL A 249 -20.97 8.13 2.37
N GLY A 250 -20.18 8.29 3.43
CA GLY A 250 -20.43 9.22 4.54
C GLY A 250 -21.36 8.66 5.63
N HIS A 251 -22.01 7.52 5.38
CA HIS A 251 -22.86 6.83 6.36
C HIS A 251 -22.31 5.43 6.69
N ASP A 252 -22.18 4.56 5.69
CA ASP A 252 -21.73 3.18 5.86
C ASP A 252 -20.21 3.03 5.77
N MET A 253 -19.57 3.90 4.99
CA MET A 253 -18.13 3.96 4.79
C MET A 253 -17.64 5.39 4.59
N THR A 254 -16.35 5.62 4.81
CA THR A 254 -15.71 6.93 4.64
C THR A 254 -14.50 6.83 3.71
N VAL A 255 -14.36 7.79 2.80
CA VAL A 255 -13.19 7.96 1.95
C VAL A 255 -12.21 8.94 2.62
N PHE A 256 -10.92 8.59 2.62
CA PHE A 256 -9.85 9.37 3.24
C PHE A 256 -8.75 9.66 2.23
N ASP A 257 -8.21 10.88 2.29
CA ASP A 257 -7.10 11.27 1.45
C ASP A 257 -5.78 11.08 2.16
N THR A 258 -4.89 10.26 1.59
CA THR A 258 -3.55 10.07 2.16
C THR A 258 -2.61 11.22 1.78
N SER A 259 -1.43 11.26 2.40
CA SER A 259 -0.41 12.26 2.13
C SER A 259 0.93 11.56 1.87
N PRO A 260 1.78 12.08 0.96
CA PRO A 260 3.16 11.62 0.84
C PRO A 260 4.05 12.11 1.99
N ASP A 261 3.59 13.12 2.75
CA ASP A 261 4.41 13.86 3.70
C ASP A 261 3.89 13.82 5.14
N GLU A 262 2.69 13.33 5.41
CA GLU A 262 2.07 13.34 6.73
C GLU A 262 1.42 11.98 7.02
N ALA A 263 1.62 11.47 8.24
CA ALA A 263 1.03 10.21 8.64
C ALA A 263 -0.47 10.39 8.92
N MET A 264 -1.28 9.43 8.47
CA MET A 264 -2.67 9.36 8.92
C MET A 264 -2.71 8.97 10.41
N PRO A 265 -3.66 9.50 11.21
CA PRO A 265 -3.78 9.13 12.61
C PRO A 265 -3.90 7.62 12.78
N LEU A 266 -3.31 7.10 13.86
CA LEU A 266 -3.37 5.67 14.16
C LEU A 266 -4.83 5.24 14.33
N ALA A 267 -5.29 4.38 13.41
CA ALA A 267 -6.65 3.89 13.38
C ALA A 267 -6.71 2.43 13.86
N GLY A 268 -7.84 2.06 14.47
CA GLY A 268 -8.16 0.67 14.79
C GLY A 268 -9.14 0.06 13.79
N LEU A 269 -9.04 -1.26 13.61
CA LEU A 269 -10.03 -2.11 12.96
C LEU A 269 -10.64 -3.12 13.94
#